data_AF-A0A966QA04-F1
#
_entry.id   AF-A0A966QA04-F1
#
_cell.length_a   1.000
_cell.length_b   1.000
_cell.length_c   1.000
_cell.angle_alpha   90.00
_cell.angle_beta   90.00
_cell.angle_gamma   90.00
#
_symmetry.space_group_name_H-M   'P 1'
#
loop_
_entity.id
_entity.type
_entity.pdbx_description
1 polymer ?
#
loop_
_entity_poly.entity_id
_entity_poly.type
_entity_poly.pdbx_seq_one_letter_code
_entity_poly.pdbx_strand_id
1 'polypeptide(L)'
;NTITGLTPGTSYYYRAFAANSVGTGYGTNEYSFTTLPPFTYTNSGTGLTITGYTGTGGNVVIPATIGGVAVTAIGKNAFQSNSNLTVVTIPEGVTAILDGAFAGCSGMTAITLPNSLTSIGNYVFDGCSSLGSIIIPDGVTSIGANAFAWCTSLSSITLPSGLKKILSGTFCSITIPGGVDEIQYNAFLNCSKLASVYFLGNTPPTIGGNAFAGIATGAKGYYPTTASTAWGSVTVAGLTFVEPPDTQSPVINLIGANPLEIYKGGTFADLGATVTDNKDATRIITGSGTVNTAMVGIYTLTYTATDASGNLALPVTRIVNVVLDPAGDEDGDG
;
A
#
# COMPACT_ATOMS: atom_id res chain seq x y z
N ASN A 1 7.64 -53.96 -4.73
CA ASN A 1 6.65 -53.28 -3.87
C ASN A 1 6.60 -51.82 -4.23
N THR A 2 5.50 -51.36 -4.81
CA THR A 2 5.25 -49.94 -5.09
C THR A 2 4.35 -49.41 -3.97
N ILE A 3 4.76 -48.33 -3.31
CA ILE A 3 3.94 -47.67 -2.29
C ILE A 3 3.13 -46.58 -2.98
N THR A 4 1.80 -46.65 -2.89
CA THR A 4 0.86 -45.69 -3.50
C THR A 4 0.02 -45.00 -2.42
N GLY A 5 -0.67 -43.90 -2.77
CA GLY A 5 -1.54 -43.17 -1.84
C GLY A 5 -0.80 -42.29 -0.82
N LEU A 6 0.45 -41.95 -1.09
CA LEU A 6 1.24 -41.05 -0.24
C LEU A 6 0.86 -39.59 -0.49
N THR A 7 0.78 -38.80 0.58
CA THR A 7 0.60 -37.36 0.54
C THR A 7 1.85 -36.72 -0.08
N PRO A 8 1.72 -35.87 -1.12
CA PRO A 8 2.84 -35.12 -1.69
C PRO A 8 3.54 -34.21 -0.67
N GLY A 9 4.84 -33.96 -0.85
CA GLY A 9 5.65 -33.12 0.05
C GLY A 9 5.82 -33.65 1.48
N THR A 10 5.47 -34.90 1.75
CA THR A 10 5.45 -35.49 3.09
C THR A 10 6.62 -36.45 3.28
N SER A 11 7.31 -36.33 4.41
CA SER A 11 8.35 -37.27 4.82
C SER A 11 7.74 -38.53 5.40
N TYR A 12 8.10 -39.67 4.83
CA TYR A 12 7.71 -40.99 5.29
C TYR A 12 8.93 -41.72 5.83
N TYR A 13 8.75 -42.37 6.97
CA TYR A 13 9.74 -43.23 7.60
C TYR A 13 9.31 -44.68 7.42
N TYR A 14 10.23 -45.56 7.05
CA TYR A 14 9.97 -46.97 6.84
C TYR A 14 11.09 -47.84 7.40
N ARG A 15 10.71 -49.03 7.88
CA ARG A 15 11.61 -50.05 8.40
C ARG A 15 11.16 -51.42 7.91
N ALA A 16 12.11 -52.34 7.76
CA ALA A 16 11.77 -53.74 7.47
C ALA A 16 11.03 -54.36 8.66
N PHE A 17 10.11 -55.28 8.40
CA PHE A 17 9.46 -56.07 9.45
C PHE A 17 9.29 -57.52 9.02
N ALA A 18 9.21 -58.44 9.99
CA ALA A 18 8.88 -59.84 9.79
C ALA A 18 7.84 -60.26 10.83
N ALA A 19 6.81 -60.99 10.41
CA ALA A 19 5.74 -61.44 11.28
C ALA A 19 5.61 -62.98 11.25
N ASN A 20 5.35 -63.57 12.41
CA ASN A 20 5.01 -65.00 12.56
C ASN A 20 3.86 -65.16 13.58
N SER A 21 3.54 -66.41 13.94
CA SER A 21 2.47 -66.72 14.90
C SER A 21 2.70 -66.19 16.32
N VAL A 22 3.92 -65.73 16.64
CA VAL A 22 4.29 -65.17 17.94
C VAL A 22 4.19 -63.64 17.95
N GLY A 23 4.39 -62.98 16.79
CA GLY A 23 4.26 -61.54 16.68
C GLY A 23 5.01 -60.94 15.49
N THR A 24 5.17 -59.61 15.51
CA THR A 24 5.90 -58.85 14.49
C THR A 24 7.20 -58.27 15.07
N GLY A 25 8.33 -58.62 14.48
CA GLY A 25 9.63 -57.98 14.74
C GLY A 25 9.92 -56.91 13.69
N TYR A 26 10.52 -55.80 14.11
CA TYR A 26 10.94 -54.70 13.24
C TYR A 26 12.48 -54.64 13.17
N GLY A 27 13.02 -54.38 11.99
CA GLY A 27 14.45 -54.17 11.79
C GLY A 27 14.93 -52.89 12.48
N THR A 28 16.21 -52.86 12.84
CA THR A 28 16.85 -51.73 13.54
C THR A 28 17.09 -50.51 12.65
N ASN A 29 17.20 -50.70 11.33
CA ASN A 29 17.48 -49.62 10.38
C ASN A 29 16.15 -48.96 9.97
N GLU A 30 16.03 -47.68 10.28
CA GLU A 30 14.98 -46.81 9.77
C GLU A 30 15.51 -46.02 8.57
N TYR A 31 14.70 -45.96 7.52
CA TYR A 31 14.97 -45.19 6.32
C TYR A 31 13.85 -44.17 6.14
N SER A 32 14.13 -43.08 5.44
CA SER A 32 13.14 -42.06 5.14
C SER A 32 13.23 -41.59 3.69
N PHE A 33 12.09 -41.18 3.14
CA PHE A 33 12.04 -40.44 1.89
C PHE A 33 10.95 -39.37 1.98
N THR A 34 11.11 -38.30 1.22
CA THR A 34 10.09 -37.25 1.09
C THR A 34 9.47 -37.35 -0.29
N THR A 35 8.15 -37.45 -0.35
CA THR A 35 7.45 -37.37 -1.64
C THR A 35 7.66 -36.00 -2.27
N LEU A 36 7.64 -35.95 -3.60
CA LEU A 36 7.76 -34.65 -4.28
C LEU A 36 6.59 -33.73 -3.88
N PRO A 37 6.82 -32.42 -3.77
CA PRO A 37 5.77 -31.44 -3.60
C PRO A 37 4.66 -31.61 -4.65
N PRO A 38 3.40 -31.22 -4.37
CA PRO A 38 2.27 -31.35 -5.30
C PRO A 38 2.32 -30.32 -6.45
N PHE A 39 3.49 -30.10 -7.04
CA PHE A 39 3.72 -29.21 -8.16
C PHE A 39 4.22 -29.99 -9.37
N THR A 40 3.66 -29.69 -10.54
CA THR A 40 4.26 -30.10 -11.82
C THR A 40 5.17 -28.97 -12.29
N TYR A 41 6.24 -29.31 -13.00
CA TYR A 41 7.23 -28.32 -13.44
C TYR A 41 7.98 -28.78 -14.69
N THR A 42 8.54 -27.81 -15.42
CA THR A 42 9.50 -28.02 -16.50
C THR A 42 10.86 -27.43 -16.11
N ASN A 43 11.93 -27.95 -16.70
CA ASN A 43 13.29 -27.43 -16.52
C ASN A 43 13.80 -26.86 -17.86
N SER A 44 14.08 -25.56 -17.90
CA SER A 44 14.58 -24.86 -19.09
C SER A 44 16.11 -24.73 -19.13
N GLY A 45 16.82 -25.31 -18.16
CA GLY A 45 18.28 -25.17 -17.97
C GLY A 45 18.69 -23.95 -17.14
N THR A 46 17.82 -22.94 -17.02
CA THR A 46 18.03 -21.73 -16.20
C THR A 46 17.31 -21.78 -14.85
N GLY A 47 16.48 -22.79 -14.64
CA GLY A 47 15.64 -22.97 -13.45
C GLY A 47 14.38 -23.76 -13.77
N LEU A 48 13.56 -23.99 -12.74
CA LEU A 48 12.28 -24.66 -12.84
C LEU A 48 11.15 -23.66 -13.06
N THR A 49 10.26 -23.98 -14.00
CA THR A 49 8.97 -23.31 -14.14
C THR A 49 7.87 -24.19 -13.58
N ILE A 50 7.13 -23.73 -12.57
CA ILE A 50 5.96 -24.46 -12.06
C ILE A 50 4.85 -24.41 -13.10
N THR A 51 4.39 -25.56 -13.58
CA THR A 51 3.36 -25.64 -14.63
C THR A 51 1.99 -26.05 -14.12
N GLY A 52 1.89 -26.44 -12.84
CA GLY A 52 0.66 -26.94 -12.27
C GLY A 52 0.78 -27.16 -10.76
N TYR A 53 -0.36 -27.12 -10.08
CA TYR A 53 -0.49 -27.49 -8.67
C TYR A 53 -1.67 -28.46 -8.49
N THR A 54 -1.40 -29.61 -7.88
CA THR A 54 -2.35 -30.70 -7.65
C THR A 54 -2.70 -30.89 -6.18
N GLY A 55 -2.24 -29.99 -5.31
CA GLY A 55 -2.53 -30.05 -3.89
C GLY A 55 -3.96 -29.61 -3.57
N THR A 56 -4.36 -29.80 -2.31
CA THR A 56 -5.75 -29.61 -1.85
C THR A 56 -6.20 -28.15 -1.75
N GLY A 57 -5.30 -27.18 -1.96
CA GLY A 57 -5.56 -25.75 -1.74
C GLY A 57 -5.09 -25.28 -0.37
N GLY A 58 -5.78 -24.27 0.19
CA GLY A 58 -5.44 -23.61 1.44
C GLY A 58 -4.25 -22.67 1.32
N ASN A 59 -3.44 -22.63 2.37
CA ASN A 59 -2.21 -21.85 2.39
C ASN A 59 -1.11 -22.63 1.67
N VAL A 60 -0.63 -22.11 0.55
CA VAL A 60 0.38 -22.72 -0.31
C VAL A 60 1.65 -21.91 -0.29
N VAL A 61 2.76 -22.56 0.05
CA VAL A 61 4.10 -22.01 -0.08
C VAL A 61 4.78 -22.74 -1.24
N ILE A 62 5.11 -22.00 -2.30
CA ILE A 62 5.85 -22.55 -3.44
C ILE A 62 7.32 -22.72 -2.99
N PRO A 63 7.93 -23.90 -3.17
CA PRO A 63 9.29 -24.13 -2.71
C PRO A 63 10.29 -23.34 -3.56
N ALA A 64 11.34 -22.78 -2.95
CA ALA A 64 12.42 -22.10 -3.66
C ALA A 64 13.22 -23.06 -4.56
N THR A 65 13.25 -24.36 -4.21
CA THR A 65 13.93 -25.40 -4.99
C THR A 65 13.10 -26.69 -5.00
N ILE A 66 13.14 -27.45 -6.11
CA ILE A 66 12.65 -28.82 -6.17
C ILE A 66 13.80 -29.72 -6.61
N GLY A 67 14.17 -30.71 -5.80
CA GLY A 67 15.31 -31.59 -6.08
C GLY A 67 16.65 -30.84 -6.19
N GLY A 68 16.81 -29.73 -5.46
CA GLY A 68 18.00 -28.88 -5.48
C GLY A 68 18.09 -27.90 -6.66
N VAL A 69 17.12 -27.92 -7.59
CA VAL A 69 17.06 -26.96 -8.71
C VAL A 69 16.13 -25.81 -8.35
N ALA A 70 16.58 -24.57 -8.55
CA ALA A 70 15.83 -23.36 -8.21
C ALA A 70 14.54 -23.21 -9.02
N VAL A 71 13.47 -22.75 -8.37
CA VAL A 71 12.21 -22.34 -9.02
C VAL A 71 12.34 -20.87 -9.43
N THR A 72 12.28 -20.60 -10.73
CA THR A 72 12.55 -19.27 -11.30
C THR A 72 11.32 -18.64 -11.94
N ALA A 73 10.26 -19.41 -12.21
CA ALA A 73 9.04 -18.88 -12.80
C ALA A 73 7.79 -19.65 -12.38
N ILE A 74 6.65 -18.95 -12.37
CA ILE A 74 5.32 -19.56 -12.31
C ILE A 74 4.74 -19.57 -13.71
N GLY A 75 4.45 -20.76 -14.22
CA GLY A 75 4.05 -21.03 -15.59
C GLY A 75 2.62 -20.61 -15.90
N LYS A 76 2.33 -20.58 -17.20
CA LYS A 76 1.00 -20.24 -17.73
C LYS A 76 -0.05 -21.16 -17.12
N ASN A 77 -1.11 -20.57 -16.58
CA ASN A 77 -2.25 -21.28 -15.98
C ASN A 77 -1.90 -22.25 -14.82
N ALA A 78 -0.72 -22.15 -14.19
CA ALA A 78 -0.24 -23.14 -13.22
C ALA A 78 -1.18 -23.38 -12.02
N PHE A 79 -1.95 -22.38 -11.63
CA PHE A 79 -2.93 -22.44 -10.54
C PHE A 79 -4.35 -22.04 -11.01
N GLN A 80 -4.59 -22.01 -12.33
CA GLN A 80 -5.85 -21.50 -12.88
C GLN A 80 -7.08 -22.22 -12.28
N SER A 81 -8.11 -21.43 -11.97
CA SER A 81 -9.40 -21.83 -11.43
C SER A 81 -9.32 -22.58 -10.09
N ASN A 82 -8.22 -22.45 -9.35
CA ASN A 82 -8.09 -23.07 -8.04
C ASN A 82 -8.76 -22.21 -6.95
N SER A 83 -10.07 -22.39 -6.80
CA SER A 83 -10.89 -21.71 -5.80
C SER A 83 -10.60 -22.12 -4.35
N ASN A 84 -9.79 -23.17 -4.14
CA ASN A 84 -9.46 -23.67 -2.81
C ASN A 84 -8.23 -22.97 -2.22
N LEU A 85 -7.43 -22.24 -3.01
CA LEU A 85 -6.31 -21.46 -2.49
C LEU A 85 -6.82 -20.33 -1.60
N THR A 86 -6.19 -20.11 -0.46
CA THR A 86 -6.50 -19.01 0.46
C THR A 86 -5.34 -18.01 0.53
N VAL A 87 -4.12 -18.50 0.76
CA VAL A 87 -2.91 -17.67 0.80
C VAL A 87 -1.84 -18.33 -0.04
N VAL A 88 -1.17 -17.55 -0.90
CA VAL A 88 -0.03 -18.04 -1.69
C VAL A 88 1.23 -17.27 -1.32
N THR A 89 2.33 -17.98 -1.10
CA THR A 89 3.67 -17.39 -0.94
C THR A 89 4.56 -17.84 -2.09
N ILE A 90 5.02 -16.88 -2.90
CA ILE A 90 5.98 -17.12 -3.99
C ILE A 90 7.40 -16.85 -3.44
N PRO A 91 8.36 -17.78 -3.61
CA PRO A 91 9.68 -17.67 -3.03
C PRO A 91 10.57 -16.69 -3.79
N GLU A 92 11.59 -16.17 -3.10
CA GLU A 92 12.69 -15.45 -3.73
C GLU A 92 13.39 -16.30 -4.80
N GLY A 93 13.87 -15.65 -5.85
CA GLY A 93 14.44 -16.29 -7.04
C GLY A 93 13.44 -16.46 -8.19
N VAL A 94 12.13 -16.36 -7.92
CA VAL A 94 11.12 -16.27 -8.97
C VAL A 94 11.17 -14.89 -9.62
N THR A 95 11.42 -14.85 -10.93
CA THR A 95 11.57 -13.61 -11.70
C THR A 95 10.38 -13.31 -12.60
N ALA A 96 9.53 -14.30 -12.88
CA ALA A 96 8.35 -14.15 -13.74
C ALA A 96 7.15 -14.96 -13.27
N ILE A 97 5.96 -14.35 -13.38
CA ILE A 97 4.66 -15.02 -13.27
C ILE A 97 3.97 -14.89 -14.63
N LEU A 98 3.77 -16.01 -15.33
CA LEU A 98 3.28 -16.04 -16.70
C LEU A 98 1.75 -15.98 -16.78
N ASP A 99 1.25 -15.80 -18.00
CA ASP A 99 -0.16 -15.53 -18.29
C ASP A 99 -1.13 -16.48 -17.56
N GLY A 100 -2.16 -15.91 -16.94
CA GLY A 100 -3.24 -16.65 -16.29
C GLY A 100 -2.81 -17.53 -15.12
N ALA A 101 -1.58 -17.40 -14.61
CA ALA A 101 -1.02 -18.29 -13.58
C ALA A 101 -1.96 -18.49 -12.38
N PHE A 102 -2.66 -17.45 -11.92
CA PHE A 102 -3.63 -17.50 -10.82
C PHE A 102 -5.04 -17.07 -11.26
N ALA A 103 -5.34 -17.06 -12.56
CA ALA A 103 -6.66 -16.67 -13.05
C ALA A 103 -7.76 -17.56 -12.44
N GLY A 104 -8.84 -16.99 -11.93
CA GLY A 104 -9.96 -17.70 -11.33
C GLY A 104 -9.70 -18.26 -9.93
N CYS A 105 -8.60 -17.89 -9.26
CA CYS A 105 -8.36 -18.26 -7.85
C CYS A 105 -9.28 -17.48 -6.89
N SER A 106 -10.58 -17.70 -7.00
CA SER A 106 -11.62 -16.89 -6.34
C SER A 106 -11.62 -16.95 -4.82
N GLY A 107 -11.03 -17.98 -4.21
CA GLY A 107 -10.85 -18.12 -2.76
C GLY A 107 -9.61 -17.41 -2.19
N MET A 108 -8.70 -16.95 -3.04
CA MET A 108 -7.41 -16.40 -2.61
C MET A 108 -7.60 -15.01 -2.01
N THR A 109 -7.26 -14.85 -0.73
CA THR A 109 -7.39 -13.60 0.03
C THR A 109 -6.09 -12.80 0.08
N ALA A 110 -4.94 -13.48 -0.03
CA ALA A 110 -3.62 -12.86 -0.01
C ALA A 110 -2.62 -13.61 -0.89
N ILE A 111 -1.69 -12.85 -1.48
CA ILE A 111 -0.51 -13.40 -2.14
C ILE A 111 0.72 -12.56 -1.78
N THR A 112 1.83 -13.25 -1.48
CA THR A 112 3.14 -12.63 -1.26
C THR A 112 4.01 -12.81 -2.50
N LEU A 113 4.45 -11.69 -3.09
CA LEU A 113 5.32 -11.64 -4.26
C LEU A 113 6.78 -11.38 -3.82
N PRO A 114 7.78 -12.01 -4.46
CA PRO A 114 9.18 -11.87 -4.07
C PRO A 114 9.82 -10.60 -4.66
N ASN A 115 10.84 -10.06 -4.00
CA ASN A 115 11.55 -8.88 -4.50
C ASN A 115 12.32 -9.14 -5.81
N SER A 116 12.65 -10.40 -6.10
CA SER A 116 13.24 -10.82 -7.38
C SER A 116 12.30 -10.73 -8.58
N LEU A 117 10.99 -10.48 -8.37
CA LEU A 117 10.00 -10.50 -9.44
C LEU A 117 10.20 -9.32 -10.41
N THR A 118 10.36 -9.61 -11.70
CA THR A 118 10.57 -8.59 -12.74
C THR A 118 9.38 -8.39 -13.68
N SER A 119 8.50 -9.40 -13.82
CA SER A 119 7.38 -9.36 -14.76
C SER A 119 6.17 -10.16 -14.29
N ILE A 120 4.98 -9.57 -14.47
CA ILE A 120 3.67 -10.20 -14.27
C ILE A 120 2.96 -10.26 -15.63
N GLY A 121 2.55 -11.45 -16.07
CA GLY A 121 1.89 -11.70 -17.36
C GLY A 121 0.45 -11.23 -17.45
N ASN A 122 -0.20 -11.54 -18.57
CA ASN A 122 -1.61 -11.20 -18.81
C ASN A 122 -2.55 -12.05 -17.95
N TYR A 123 -3.66 -11.49 -17.49
CA TYR A 123 -4.71 -12.22 -16.75
C TYR A 123 -4.24 -12.92 -15.46
N VAL A 124 -3.05 -12.60 -14.92
CA VAL A 124 -2.43 -13.39 -13.84
C VAL A 124 -3.32 -13.57 -12.64
N PHE A 125 -4.01 -12.52 -12.19
CA PHE A 125 -4.96 -12.55 -11.08
C PHE A 125 -6.42 -12.31 -11.54
N ASP A 126 -6.70 -12.50 -12.83
CA ASP A 126 -8.05 -12.33 -13.37
C ASP A 126 -9.07 -13.16 -12.56
N GLY A 127 -10.17 -12.57 -12.08
CA GLY A 127 -11.18 -13.29 -11.29
C GLY A 127 -10.75 -13.73 -9.89
N CYS A 128 -9.65 -13.23 -9.34
CA CYS A 128 -9.29 -13.42 -7.92
C CYS A 128 -10.19 -12.58 -7.01
N SER A 129 -11.49 -12.91 -6.96
CA SER A 129 -12.55 -12.08 -6.40
C SER A 129 -12.47 -11.84 -4.89
N SER A 130 -11.70 -12.64 -4.15
CA SER A 130 -11.48 -12.49 -2.70
C SER A 130 -10.18 -11.77 -2.33
N LEU A 131 -9.32 -11.45 -3.30
CA LEU A 131 -8.04 -10.81 -3.03
C LEU A 131 -8.28 -9.36 -2.58
N GLY A 132 -7.94 -9.03 -1.34
CA GLY A 132 -8.28 -7.74 -0.72
C GLY A 132 -7.26 -6.63 -0.97
N SER A 133 -5.97 -6.99 -1.00
CA SER A 133 -4.84 -6.09 -1.24
C SER A 133 -3.67 -6.87 -1.85
N ILE A 134 -2.83 -6.18 -2.62
CA ILE A 134 -1.58 -6.75 -3.14
C ILE A 134 -0.48 -5.68 -3.21
N ILE A 135 0.74 -6.09 -2.84
CA ILE A 135 1.95 -5.27 -2.97
C ILE A 135 2.73 -5.79 -4.16
N ILE A 136 2.94 -4.95 -5.17
CA ILE A 136 3.77 -5.27 -6.32
C ILE A 136 5.22 -4.82 -6.02
N PRO A 137 6.21 -5.74 -6.05
CA PRO A 137 7.60 -5.42 -5.72
C PRO A 137 8.25 -4.39 -6.66
N ASP A 138 9.17 -3.57 -6.14
CA ASP A 138 9.86 -2.48 -6.87
C ASP A 138 10.60 -2.94 -8.14
N GLY A 139 11.03 -4.21 -8.20
CA GLY A 139 11.70 -4.80 -9.35
C GLY A 139 10.78 -5.08 -10.56
N VAL A 140 9.46 -5.03 -10.38
CA VAL A 140 8.51 -5.34 -11.46
C VAL A 140 8.47 -4.19 -12.48
N THR A 141 8.90 -4.50 -13.71
CA THR A 141 8.95 -3.52 -14.81
C THR A 141 7.75 -3.56 -15.73
N SER A 142 6.96 -4.64 -15.69
CA SER A 142 5.79 -4.85 -16.54
C SER A 142 4.69 -5.66 -15.85
N ILE A 143 3.45 -5.20 -15.98
CA ILE A 143 2.22 -5.93 -15.61
C ILE A 143 1.37 -6.14 -16.87
N GLY A 144 0.97 -7.38 -17.14
CA GLY A 144 0.23 -7.75 -18.35
C GLY A 144 -1.23 -7.29 -18.35
N ALA A 145 -1.86 -7.36 -19.53
CA ALA A 145 -3.24 -6.95 -19.74
C ALA A 145 -4.20 -7.75 -18.84
N ASN A 146 -5.19 -7.07 -18.27
CA ASN A 146 -6.22 -7.68 -17.41
C ASN A 146 -5.66 -8.47 -16.22
N ALA A 147 -4.42 -8.18 -15.77
CA ALA A 147 -3.80 -8.92 -14.68
C ALA A 147 -4.64 -8.90 -13.40
N PHE A 148 -5.46 -7.87 -13.18
CA PHE A 148 -6.35 -7.75 -12.01
C PHE A 148 -7.82 -7.57 -12.42
N ALA A 149 -8.21 -8.03 -13.61
CA ALA A 149 -9.61 -7.99 -14.02
C ALA A 149 -10.47 -8.86 -13.07
N TRP A 150 -11.72 -8.46 -12.84
CA TRP A 150 -12.67 -9.15 -11.95
C TRP A 150 -12.18 -9.44 -10.51
N CYS A 151 -11.15 -8.72 -10.01
CA CYS A 151 -10.72 -8.74 -8.61
C CYS A 151 -11.65 -7.87 -7.73
N THR A 152 -12.89 -8.32 -7.52
CA THR A 152 -13.98 -7.49 -6.97
C THR A 152 -13.80 -7.01 -5.52
N SER A 153 -12.98 -7.70 -4.73
CA SER A 153 -12.65 -7.33 -3.33
C SER A 153 -11.37 -6.50 -3.21
N LEU A 154 -10.62 -6.32 -4.30
CA LEU A 154 -9.33 -5.64 -4.28
C LEU A 154 -9.55 -4.14 -4.02
N SER A 155 -9.16 -3.70 -2.83
CA SER A 155 -9.39 -2.35 -2.33
C SER A 155 -8.14 -1.48 -2.38
N SER A 156 -6.95 -2.10 -2.39
CA SER A 156 -5.67 -1.41 -2.53
C SER A 156 -4.67 -2.22 -3.35
N ILE A 157 -3.89 -1.51 -4.16
CA ILE A 157 -2.72 -2.06 -4.85
C ILE A 157 -1.56 -1.08 -4.68
N THR A 158 -0.43 -1.57 -4.17
CA THR A 158 0.82 -0.79 -4.13
C THR A 158 1.62 -1.12 -5.39
N LEU A 159 1.86 -0.12 -6.24
CA LEU A 159 2.62 -0.27 -7.48
C LEU A 159 4.09 0.14 -7.29
N PRO A 160 5.03 -0.45 -8.06
CA PRO A 160 6.44 -0.17 -7.92
C PRO A 160 6.82 1.17 -8.55
N SER A 161 7.81 1.83 -7.95
CA SER A 161 8.25 3.18 -8.37
C SER A 161 8.83 3.23 -9.79
N GLY A 162 9.37 2.12 -10.30
CA GLY A 162 9.96 1.98 -11.64
C GLY A 162 9.04 1.38 -12.71
N LEU A 163 7.73 1.28 -12.46
CA LEU A 163 6.81 0.61 -13.37
C LEU A 163 6.66 1.36 -14.69
N LYS A 164 6.98 0.71 -15.82
CA LYS A 164 6.90 1.35 -17.14
C LYS A 164 5.52 1.22 -17.80
N LYS A 165 4.65 0.32 -17.31
CA LYS A 165 3.38 -0.04 -17.96
C LYS A 165 2.37 -0.65 -16.99
N ILE A 166 1.15 -0.11 -16.95
CA ILE A 166 -0.01 -0.60 -16.16
C ILE A 166 -1.19 -0.85 -17.10
N LEU A 167 -1.90 -1.97 -16.91
CA LEU A 167 -3.12 -2.34 -17.66
C LEU A 167 -4.16 -3.03 -16.77
N SER A 168 -5.43 -2.91 -17.16
CA SER A 168 -6.54 -3.80 -16.82
C SER A 168 -6.89 -4.08 -15.36
N GLY A 169 -7.48 -3.20 -14.54
CA GLY A 169 -7.94 -3.65 -13.19
C GLY A 169 -8.93 -2.76 -12.42
N THR A 170 -9.88 -3.40 -11.72
CA THR A 170 -10.98 -2.77 -10.96
C THR A 170 -10.50 -2.27 -9.58
N PHE A 171 -10.29 -0.97 -9.41
CA PHE A 171 -9.89 -0.34 -8.13
C PHE A 171 -10.87 0.76 -7.72
N CYS A 172 -10.89 1.21 -6.45
CA CYS A 172 -11.63 2.43 -6.04
C CYS A 172 -10.78 3.70 -6.15
N SER A 173 -9.47 3.54 -5.96
CA SER A 173 -8.46 4.54 -6.28
C SER A 173 -7.20 3.87 -6.79
N ILE A 174 -6.38 4.58 -7.57
CA ILE A 174 -5.06 4.12 -8.00
C ILE A 174 -4.05 5.27 -7.95
N THR A 175 -2.81 4.96 -7.58
CA THR A 175 -1.67 5.89 -7.69
C THR A 175 -0.75 5.43 -8.82
N ILE A 176 -0.58 6.27 -9.83
CA ILE A 176 0.30 6.11 -10.98
C ILE A 176 1.65 6.78 -10.64
N PRO A 177 2.74 6.01 -10.50
CA PRO A 177 4.06 6.54 -10.15
C PRO A 177 4.60 7.57 -11.16
N GLY A 178 5.55 8.38 -10.71
CA GLY A 178 6.33 9.24 -11.60
C GLY A 178 7.25 8.40 -12.49
N GLY A 179 7.24 8.64 -13.80
CA GLY A 179 8.01 7.87 -14.78
C GLY A 179 7.22 6.81 -15.56
N VAL A 180 5.90 6.70 -15.34
CA VAL A 180 5.02 5.96 -16.25
C VAL A 180 4.92 6.74 -17.56
N ASP A 181 5.44 6.18 -18.65
CA ASP A 181 5.39 6.81 -19.98
C ASP A 181 4.07 6.56 -20.71
N GLU A 182 3.42 5.42 -20.43
CA GLU A 182 2.22 4.97 -21.15
C GLU A 182 1.21 4.22 -20.26
N ILE A 183 -0.06 4.60 -20.36
CA ILE A 183 -1.23 3.86 -19.89
C ILE A 183 -1.98 3.37 -21.13
N GLN A 184 -2.01 2.07 -21.41
CA GLN A 184 -2.50 1.61 -22.72
C GLN A 184 -4.02 1.47 -22.81
N TYR A 185 -4.48 1.05 -24.00
CA TYR A 185 -5.87 0.82 -24.36
C TYR A 185 -6.59 -0.04 -23.30
N ASN A 186 -7.77 0.40 -22.87
CA ASN A 186 -8.62 -0.27 -21.87
C ASN A 186 -8.00 -0.49 -20.48
N ALA A 187 -6.90 0.17 -20.09
CA ALA A 187 -6.19 -0.07 -18.82
C ALA A 187 -7.06 -0.05 -17.54
N PHE A 188 -8.15 0.70 -17.53
CA PHE A 188 -9.12 0.77 -16.43
C PHE A 188 -10.55 0.70 -16.98
N LEU A 189 -10.75 0.02 -18.11
CA LEU A 189 -12.08 -0.18 -18.69
C LEU A 189 -13.01 -0.87 -17.68
N ASN A 190 -14.20 -0.30 -17.48
CA ASN A 190 -15.24 -0.81 -16.59
C ASN A 190 -14.80 -1.00 -15.13
N CYS A 191 -13.79 -0.24 -14.71
CA CYS A 191 -13.38 -0.17 -13.31
C CYS A 191 -14.36 0.73 -12.56
N SER A 192 -15.61 0.29 -12.48
CA SER A 192 -16.78 1.10 -12.10
C SER A 192 -16.74 1.67 -10.68
N LYS A 193 -15.85 1.15 -9.83
CA LYS A 193 -15.56 1.71 -8.50
C LYS A 193 -14.47 2.78 -8.51
N LEU A 194 -13.69 2.92 -9.59
CA LEU A 194 -12.52 3.79 -9.67
C LEU A 194 -12.96 5.24 -9.71
N ALA A 195 -12.88 5.89 -8.55
CA ALA A 195 -13.29 7.28 -8.34
C ALA A 195 -12.11 8.25 -8.29
N SER A 196 -10.90 7.75 -8.04
CA SER A 196 -9.71 8.61 -7.86
C SER A 196 -8.47 8.01 -8.52
N VAL A 197 -7.78 8.81 -9.33
CA VAL A 197 -6.52 8.43 -9.99
C VAL A 197 -5.48 9.47 -9.63
N TYR A 198 -4.43 9.11 -8.91
CA TYR A 198 -3.35 10.01 -8.50
C TYR A 198 -2.15 9.82 -9.41
N PHE A 199 -1.75 10.84 -10.15
CA PHE A 199 -0.54 10.85 -10.97
C PHE A 199 0.58 11.52 -10.18
N LEU A 200 1.72 10.85 -10.03
CA LEU A 200 2.89 11.41 -9.34
C LEU A 200 3.91 12.03 -10.31
N GLY A 201 3.71 11.86 -11.63
CA GLY A 201 4.58 12.41 -12.67
C GLY A 201 4.29 13.88 -12.98
N ASN A 202 5.35 14.67 -13.16
CA ASN A 202 5.23 16.09 -13.56
C ASN A 202 4.80 16.29 -15.02
N THR A 203 4.87 15.23 -15.84
CA THR A 203 4.40 15.19 -17.23
C THR A 203 3.31 14.13 -17.39
N PRO A 204 2.24 14.40 -18.17
CA PRO A 204 1.22 13.39 -18.45
C PRO A 204 1.78 12.18 -19.22
N PRO A 205 1.42 10.94 -18.85
CA PRO A 205 1.69 9.77 -19.68
C PRO A 205 0.89 9.82 -20.99
N THR A 206 1.33 9.05 -21.98
CA THR A 206 0.46 8.74 -23.13
C THR A 206 -0.70 7.87 -22.64
N ILE A 207 -1.94 8.30 -22.87
CA ILE A 207 -3.14 7.57 -22.42
C ILE A 207 -3.87 7.00 -23.64
N GLY A 208 -3.94 5.67 -23.71
CA GLY A 208 -4.61 4.93 -24.77
C GLY A 208 -6.13 5.11 -24.74
N GLY A 209 -6.76 4.90 -25.90
CA GLY A 209 -8.22 4.98 -26.03
C GLY A 209 -8.94 4.10 -25.00
N ASN A 210 -10.06 4.59 -24.45
CA ASN A 210 -10.88 3.89 -23.46
C ASN A 210 -10.13 3.44 -22.18
N ALA A 211 -8.91 3.93 -21.94
CA ALA A 211 -8.13 3.57 -20.75
C ALA A 211 -8.89 3.83 -19.45
N PHE A 212 -9.82 4.77 -19.40
CA PHE A 212 -10.63 5.07 -18.22
C PHE A 212 -12.14 5.07 -18.54
N ALA A 213 -12.57 4.37 -19.59
CA ALA A 213 -13.99 4.28 -19.91
C ALA A 213 -14.73 3.38 -18.90
N GLY A 214 -15.96 3.73 -18.52
CA GLY A 214 -16.76 2.93 -17.59
C GLY A 214 -16.26 2.91 -16.13
N ILE A 215 -15.41 3.87 -15.76
CA ILE A 215 -15.05 4.10 -14.34
C ILE A 215 -16.18 4.82 -13.58
N ALA A 216 -16.00 5.09 -12.29
CA ALA A 216 -17.03 5.72 -11.48
C ALA A 216 -17.44 7.09 -12.06
N THR A 217 -18.75 7.37 -12.09
CA THR A 217 -19.26 8.66 -12.55
C THR A 217 -18.67 9.79 -11.71
N GLY A 218 -18.03 10.76 -12.37
CA GLY A 218 -17.40 11.90 -11.69
C GLY A 218 -15.99 11.64 -11.16
N ALA A 219 -15.36 10.54 -11.57
CA ALA A 219 -14.00 10.20 -11.17
C ALA A 219 -12.99 11.34 -11.43
N LYS A 220 -12.03 11.47 -10.51
CA LYS A 220 -11.04 12.55 -10.48
C LYS A 220 -9.65 12.03 -10.80
N GLY A 221 -8.94 12.75 -11.66
CA GLY A 221 -7.51 12.59 -11.89
C GLY A 221 -6.74 13.69 -11.15
N TYR A 222 -5.95 13.33 -10.15
CA TYR A 222 -5.11 14.24 -9.38
C TYR A 222 -3.71 14.26 -9.94
N TYR A 223 -3.12 15.43 -10.15
CA TYR A 223 -1.75 15.59 -10.67
C TYR A 223 -0.94 16.56 -9.79
N PRO A 224 0.40 16.51 -9.77
CA PRO A 224 1.19 17.31 -8.85
C PRO A 224 0.96 18.82 -9.06
N THR A 225 0.90 19.61 -7.99
CA THR A 225 0.74 21.08 -8.08
C THR A 225 1.96 21.77 -8.69
N THR A 226 3.12 21.12 -8.63
CA THR A 226 4.36 21.52 -9.31
C THR A 226 4.37 21.13 -10.79
N ALA A 227 3.33 20.48 -11.29
CA ALA A 227 3.32 19.91 -12.63
C ALA A 227 3.19 20.98 -13.72
N SER A 228 3.78 20.65 -14.87
CA SER A 228 3.80 21.47 -16.07
C SER A 228 2.40 21.91 -16.52
N THR A 229 2.31 23.08 -17.19
CA THR A 229 1.13 23.52 -17.94
C THR A 229 0.57 22.45 -18.89
N ALA A 230 1.37 21.43 -19.23
CA ALA A 230 1.01 20.25 -20.01
C ALA A 230 -0.23 19.48 -19.51
N TRP A 231 -0.51 19.45 -18.20
CA TRP A 231 -1.72 18.79 -17.67
C TRP A 231 -3.01 19.55 -17.99
N GLY A 232 -2.94 20.87 -18.20
CA GLY A 232 -4.11 21.71 -18.47
C GLY A 232 -4.83 21.41 -19.79
N SER A 233 -4.17 20.73 -20.73
CA SER A 233 -4.74 20.34 -22.03
C SER A 233 -5.12 18.86 -22.13
N VAL A 234 -4.82 18.04 -21.12
CA VAL A 234 -5.08 16.60 -21.17
C VAL A 234 -6.57 16.33 -21.00
N THR A 235 -7.17 15.67 -21.99
CA THR A 235 -8.56 15.20 -21.92
C THR A 235 -8.56 13.68 -21.93
N VAL A 236 -9.16 13.08 -20.90
CA VAL A 236 -9.32 11.63 -20.78
C VAL A 236 -10.78 11.33 -20.51
N ALA A 237 -11.40 10.56 -21.39
CA ALA A 237 -12.79 10.15 -21.22
C ALA A 237 -12.97 9.43 -19.87
N GLY A 238 -13.90 9.92 -19.04
CA GLY A 238 -14.19 9.38 -17.71
C GLY A 238 -13.48 10.07 -16.55
N LEU A 239 -12.42 10.85 -16.78
CA LEU A 239 -11.71 11.58 -15.72
C LEU A 239 -11.88 13.09 -15.84
N THR A 240 -12.11 13.74 -14.70
CA THR A 240 -11.93 15.18 -14.57
C THR A 240 -10.62 15.44 -13.83
N PHE A 241 -9.66 16.11 -14.48
CA PHE A 241 -8.41 16.46 -13.83
C PHE A 241 -8.58 17.64 -12.87
N VAL A 242 -8.10 17.47 -11.65
CA VAL A 242 -8.13 18.48 -10.59
C VAL A 242 -6.81 18.43 -9.82
N GLU A 243 -6.44 19.52 -9.15
CA GLU A 243 -5.34 19.44 -8.21
C GLU A 243 -5.68 18.51 -7.03
N PRO A 244 -4.68 17.86 -6.40
CA PRO A 244 -4.90 17.06 -5.19
C PRO A 244 -5.55 17.91 -4.09
N PRO A 245 -6.49 17.33 -3.33
CA PRO A 245 -7.03 18.01 -2.16
C PRO A 245 -5.89 18.36 -1.21
N ASP A 246 -5.92 19.56 -0.63
CA ASP A 246 -4.95 19.90 0.41
C ASP A 246 -5.26 19.09 1.67
N THR A 247 -4.25 18.40 2.18
CA THR A 247 -4.34 17.60 3.40
C THR A 247 -3.40 18.09 4.48
N GLN A 248 -2.60 19.13 4.20
CA GLN A 248 -1.66 19.68 5.16
C GLN A 248 -2.36 20.70 6.05
N SER A 249 -2.06 20.64 7.33
CA SER A 249 -2.61 21.58 8.31
C SER A 249 -1.78 22.87 8.33
N PRO A 250 -2.42 24.04 8.50
CA PRO A 250 -1.69 25.28 8.65
C PRO A 250 -0.86 25.32 9.94
N VAL A 251 0.23 26.08 9.94
CA VAL A 251 1.15 26.22 11.08
C VAL A 251 0.98 27.58 11.75
N ILE A 252 0.75 27.59 13.06
CA ILE A 252 0.63 28.81 13.88
C ILE A 252 1.99 29.15 14.51
N ASN A 253 2.43 30.40 14.37
CA ASN A 253 3.67 30.90 14.99
C ASN A 253 3.36 32.10 15.90
N LEU A 254 3.66 31.99 17.19
CA LEU A 254 3.46 33.10 18.14
C LEU A 254 4.40 34.27 17.82
N ILE A 255 3.88 35.50 17.86
CA ILE A 255 4.68 36.72 17.76
C ILE A 255 5.06 37.18 19.16
N GLY A 256 6.35 37.15 19.51
CA GLY A 256 6.84 37.56 20.83
C GLY A 256 7.11 36.39 21.78
N ALA A 257 7.39 36.72 23.05
CA ALA A 257 7.84 35.74 24.04
C ALA A 257 6.74 34.73 24.43
N ASN A 258 7.15 33.48 24.69
CA ASN A 258 6.32 32.44 25.28
C ASN A 258 7.18 31.51 26.15
N PRO A 259 6.99 31.47 27.48
CA PRO A 259 6.04 32.29 28.25
C PRO A 259 6.39 33.79 28.19
N LEU A 260 5.36 34.63 28.27
CA LEU A 260 5.50 36.06 28.46
C LEU A 260 5.37 36.38 29.96
N GLU A 261 6.34 37.06 30.54
CA GLU A 261 6.29 37.49 31.93
C GLU A 261 5.89 38.96 32.04
N ILE A 262 4.95 39.27 32.93
CA ILE A 262 4.52 40.63 33.25
C ILE A 262 4.35 40.78 34.76
N TYR A 263 4.48 42.01 35.27
CA TYR A 263 4.25 42.31 36.68
C TYR A 263 2.77 42.58 36.98
N LYS A 264 2.37 42.25 38.21
CA LYS A 264 1.03 42.53 38.74
C LYS A 264 0.70 44.03 38.59
N GLY A 265 -0.46 44.32 37.99
CA GLY A 265 -0.93 45.69 37.71
C GLY A 265 -0.35 46.31 36.43
N GLY A 266 0.58 45.62 35.75
CA GLY A 266 1.17 46.08 34.49
C GLY A 266 0.22 46.01 33.29
N THR A 267 0.66 46.62 32.17
CA THR A 267 -0.05 46.57 30.90
C THR A 267 0.25 45.28 30.15
N PHE A 268 -0.79 44.58 29.68
CA PHE A 268 -0.66 43.43 28.80
C PHE A 268 -1.20 43.77 27.40
N ALA A 269 -0.39 43.55 26.38
CA ALA A 269 -0.80 43.62 24.98
C ALA A 269 -0.42 42.31 24.30
N ASP A 270 -1.42 41.62 23.74
CA ASP A 270 -1.16 40.40 23.00
C ASP A 270 -0.67 40.73 21.58
N LEU A 271 0.60 40.42 21.30
CA LEU A 271 1.15 40.54 19.94
C LEU A 271 0.58 39.51 18.96
N GLY A 272 -0.17 38.51 19.44
CA GLY A 272 -0.86 37.54 18.60
C GLY A 272 0.05 36.48 17.98
N ALA A 273 -0.40 35.94 16.84
CA ALA A 273 0.30 34.88 16.09
C ALA A 273 0.20 35.15 14.58
N THR A 274 1.15 34.63 13.81
CA THR A 274 1.03 34.48 12.35
C THR A 274 0.64 33.05 12.01
N VAL A 275 0.09 32.86 10.81
CA VAL A 275 -0.23 31.54 10.27
C VAL A 275 0.41 31.42 8.89
N THR A 276 1.04 30.28 8.64
CA THR A 276 1.62 29.92 7.34
C THR A 276 1.04 28.60 6.88
N ASP A 277 0.73 28.53 5.58
CA ASP A 277 0.18 27.35 4.92
C ASP A 277 0.93 27.11 3.60
N ASN A 278 0.98 25.85 3.16
CA ASN A 278 1.71 25.41 1.98
C ASN A 278 0.97 25.65 0.64
N LYS A 279 -0.36 25.78 0.64
CA LYS A 279 -1.15 25.84 -0.60
C LYS A 279 -2.13 27.00 -0.64
N ASP A 280 -2.70 27.41 0.49
CA ASP A 280 -3.81 28.37 0.53
C ASP A 280 -3.50 29.66 1.32
N ALA A 281 -4.22 30.74 0.99
CA ALA A 281 -4.24 31.94 1.83
C ALA A 281 -5.00 31.64 3.14
N THR A 282 -4.29 31.60 4.25
CA THR A 282 -4.84 31.14 5.54
C THR A 282 -5.55 32.26 6.31
N ARG A 283 -6.70 31.94 6.93
CA ARG A 283 -7.37 32.83 7.89
C ARG A 283 -7.09 32.41 9.32
N ILE A 284 -6.66 33.37 10.14
CA ILE A 284 -6.44 33.20 11.57
C ILE A 284 -7.78 33.24 12.30
N ILE A 285 -8.02 32.31 13.24
CA ILE A 285 -9.10 32.42 14.22
C ILE A 285 -8.44 32.60 15.59
N THR A 286 -8.43 33.84 16.07
CA THR A 286 -7.90 34.18 17.40
C THR A 286 -8.73 33.48 18.46
N GLY A 287 -8.14 32.52 19.17
CA GLY A 287 -8.85 31.72 20.16
C GLY A 287 -8.73 32.30 21.56
N SER A 288 -9.88 32.26 22.22
CA SER A 288 -10.23 32.51 23.61
C SER A 288 -9.13 32.46 24.68
N GLY A 289 -9.15 33.48 25.54
CA GLY A 289 -8.50 33.55 26.84
C GLY A 289 -8.48 35.01 27.33
N THR A 290 -8.46 35.24 28.64
CA THR A 290 -8.27 36.58 29.21
C THR A 290 -7.13 36.54 30.21
N VAL A 291 -6.30 37.59 30.23
CA VAL A 291 -5.23 37.76 31.20
C VAL A 291 -5.69 38.79 32.22
N ASN A 292 -5.77 38.40 33.49
CA ASN A 292 -6.04 39.35 34.57
C ASN A 292 -4.72 39.82 35.18
N THR A 293 -4.24 40.99 34.75
CA THR A 293 -2.96 41.53 35.22
C THR A 293 -2.98 41.93 36.70
N ALA A 294 -4.15 42.08 37.34
CA ALA A 294 -4.25 42.44 38.75
C ALA A 294 -4.02 41.25 39.71
N MET A 295 -3.99 40.01 39.21
CA MET A 295 -3.81 38.81 40.03
C MET A 295 -2.60 38.01 39.54
N VAL A 296 -1.66 37.75 40.45
CA VAL A 296 -0.53 36.84 40.20
C VAL A 296 -1.06 35.47 39.82
N GLY A 297 -0.51 34.89 38.76
CA GLY A 297 -1.01 33.63 38.23
C GLY A 297 -0.51 33.35 36.81
N ILE A 298 -0.83 32.15 36.35
CA ILE A 298 -0.52 31.68 35.00
C ILE A 298 -1.81 31.76 34.17
N TYR A 299 -1.77 32.52 33.10
CA TYR A 299 -2.88 32.71 32.16
C TYR A 299 -2.53 32.09 30.81
N THR A 300 -3.53 31.57 30.12
CA THR A 300 -3.34 30.89 28.83
C THR A 300 -4.23 31.52 27.77
N LEU A 301 -3.63 31.93 26.66
CA LEU A 301 -4.34 32.28 25.42
C LEU A 301 -4.13 31.15 24.40
N THR A 302 -5.18 30.72 23.70
CA THR A 302 -5.10 29.58 22.77
C THR A 302 -5.38 30.03 21.35
N TYR A 303 -4.48 29.80 20.40
CA TYR A 303 -4.68 30.15 18.99
C TYR A 303 -5.07 28.91 18.20
N THR A 304 -6.06 29.05 17.31
CA THR A 304 -6.48 28.02 16.38
C THR A 304 -6.50 28.58 14.96
N ALA A 305 -6.39 27.70 13.97
CA ALA A 305 -6.49 28.10 12.56
C ALA A 305 -7.10 26.96 11.75
N THR A 306 -7.77 27.33 10.68
CA THR A 306 -8.34 26.41 9.70
C THR A 306 -8.05 26.98 8.32
N ASP A 307 -7.55 26.14 7.41
CA ASP A 307 -7.33 26.55 6.02
C ASP A 307 -8.65 26.55 5.22
N ALA A 308 -8.57 26.87 3.92
CA ALA A 308 -9.74 26.87 3.04
C ALA A 308 -10.24 25.46 2.69
N SER A 309 -9.40 24.45 2.84
CA SER A 309 -9.68 23.03 2.61
C SER A 309 -10.28 22.31 3.83
N GLY A 310 -10.34 23.00 4.98
CA GLY A 310 -10.90 22.50 6.23
C GLY A 310 -9.89 21.80 7.15
N ASN A 311 -8.59 21.84 6.84
CA ASN A 311 -7.56 21.27 7.72
C ASN A 311 -7.35 22.17 8.93
N LEU A 312 -7.24 21.55 10.11
CA LEU A 312 -7.09 22.25 11.38
C LEU A 312 -5.62 22.32 11.79
N ALA A 313 -5.13 23.51 12.11
CA ALA A 313 -3.83 23.66 12.77
C ALA A 313 -3.83 22.96 14.14
N LEU A 314 -2.65 22.45 14.54
CA LEU A 314 -2.41 22.14 15.94
C LEU A 314 -2.56 23.44 16.77
N PRO A 315 -3.43 23.47 17.79
CA PRO A 315 -3.59 24.66 18.62
C PRO A 315 -2.29 25.02 19.32
N VAL A 316 -1.97 26.32 19.36
CA VAL A 316 -0.77 26.84 20.06
C VAL A 316 -1.22 27.70 21.23
N THR A 317 -0.57 27.57 22.38
CA THR A 317 -0.89 28.36 23.56
C THR A 317 0.21 29.37 23.89
N ARG A 318 -0.21 30.59 24.23
CA ARG A 318 0.64 31.59 24.89
C ARG A 318 0.39 31.51 26.38
N ILE A 319 1.45 31.30 27.13
CA ILE A 319 1.46 31.35 28.59
C ILE A 319 1.87 32.77 29.00
N VAL A 320 1.06 33.41 29.83
CA VAL A 320 1.37 34.71 30.44
C VAL A 320 1.50 34.53 31.94
N ASN A 321 2.70 34.73 32.46
CA ASN A 321 3.00 34.68 33.88
C ASN A 321 2.85 36.09 34.45
N VAL A 322 1.82 36.31 35.26
CA VAL A 322 1.72 37.53 36.08
C VAL A 322 2.46 37.25 37.39
N VAL A 323 3.57 37.94 37.61
CA VAL A 323 4.42 37.77 38.79
C VAL A 323 4.42 39.03 39.67
N LEU A 324 4.88 38.91 40.91
CA LEU A 324 5.09 40.09 41.76
C LEU A 324 6.29 40.88 41.22
N ASP A 325 6.22 42.20 41.34
CA ASP A 325 7.38 43.06 41.07
C ASP A 325 8.41 42.86 42.20
N PRO A 326 9.61 42.33 41.90
CA PRO A 326 10.64 42.14 42.92
C PRO A 326 11.18 43.46 43.50
N ALA A 327 10.90 44.61 42.88
CA ALA A 327 11.31 45.93 43.37
C ALA A 327 10.23 46.65 44.22
N GLY A 328 9.08 46.00 44.47
CA GLY A 328 7.94 46.57 45.21
C GLY A 328 7.93 46.30 46.72
N ASP A 329 9.05 45.88 47.32
CA ASP A 329 9.24 45.78 48.78
C ASP A 329 10.24 46.84 49.28
N GLU A 330 10.31 47.99 48.58
CA GLU A 330 10.97 49.21 49.06
C GLU A 330 9.98 50.38 49.16
N ASP A 331 8.83 50.16 49.79
CA ASP A 331 8.13 51.20 50.54
C ASP A 331 8.14 50.86 52.04
N GLY A 332 9.31 51.12 52.63
CA GLY A 332 9.37 51.37 54.06
C GLY A 332 8.58 52.64 54.42
N ASP A 333 7.50 52.46 55.17
CA ASP A 333 7.18 53.24 56.36
C ASP A 333 6.71 52.22 57.44
N GLY A 334 7.05 52.33 58.72
CA GLY A 334 7.29 53.50 59.53
C GLY A 334 6.29 53.48 60.68
#